data_AF-A0A4S4B4K5-F1
#
_entry.id   AF-A0A4S4B4K5-F1
#
_cell.length_a   1.000
_cell.length_b   1.000
_cell.length_c   1.000
_cell.angle_alpha   90.00
_cell.angle_beta   90.00
_cell.angle_gamma   90.00
#
_symmetry.space_group_name_H-M   'P 1'
#
loop_
_entity.id
_entity.type
_entity.pdbx_description
1 polymer ?
#
loop_
_entity_poly.entity_id
_entity_poly.type
_entity_poly.pdbx_seq_one_letter_code
_entity_poly.pdbx_strand_id
1 'polypeptide(L)'
;MPLGDAPNYSTPRTLGLALVSILGSLAHFALGALDYGNVSRYLGLWGMLLAALLLVFGILSLIRYAEAHDAMTDPHPRTPMYGTPHQSLTFVIGLSLNALCALTALAWATAGQLVPWHLAAAAINLWAVWLAWRGKPGRGED
;
A
#
# COMPACT_ATOMS: atom_id res chain seq x y z
N MET A 1 -25.08 -21.83 8.52
CA MET A 1 -23.78 -22.30 7.98
C MET A 1 -22.69 -21.45 8.60
N PRO A 2 -21.51 -21.97 8.96
CA PRO A 2 -20.42 -21.11 9.40
C PRO A 2 -20.13 -20.15 8.24
N LEU A 3 -20.10 -18.86 8.51
CA LEU A 3 -20.08 -17.81 7.47
C LEU A 3 -18.79 -17.78 6.64
N GLY A 4 -17.85 -18.72 6.82
CA GLY A 4 -16.53 -18.71 6.21
C GLY A 4 -15.52 -17.92 7.04
N ASP A 5 -14.24 -18.04 6.70
CA ASP A 5 -13.16 -17.30 7.37
C ASP A 5 -13.14 -15.84 6.91
N ALA A 6 -12.79 -14.93 7.84
CA ALA A 6 -12.71 -13.51 7.56
C ALA A 6 -11.71 -13.21 6.43
N PRO A 7 -12.04 -12.32 5.47
CA PRO A 7 -11.16 -12.07 4.34
C PRO A 7 -9.90 -11.35 4.83
N ASN A 8 -8.76 -11.58 4.17
CA ASN A 8 -7.49 -10.98 4.60
C ASN A 8 -7.53 -9.45 4.72
N TYR A 9 -8.36 -8.77 3.92
CA TYR A 9 -8.50 -7.32 3.95
C TYR A 9 -9.25 -6.76 5.17
N SER A 10 -9.87 -7.61 6.00
CA SER A 10 -10.54 -7.21 7.26
C SER A 10 -9.58 -7.13 8.45
N THR A 11 -8.30 -7.44 8.26
CA THR A 11 -7.34 -7.54 9.37
C THR A 11 -6.73 -6.18 9.72
N PRO A 12 -6.31 -5.95 10.98
CA PRO A 12 -5.55 -4.76 11.37
C PRO A 12 -4.27 -4.55 10.55
N ARG A 13 -3.73 -5.63 9.96
CA ARG A 13 -2.56 -5.56 9.08
C ARG A 13 -2.89 -4.86 7.76
N THR A 14 -4.07 -5.11 7.18
CA THR A 14 -4.50 -4.41 5.96
C THR A 14 -4.78 -2.94 6.24
N LEU A 15 -5.37 -2.61 7.38
CA LEU A 15 -5.47 -1.23 7.83
C LEU A 15 -4.08 -0.58 7.92
N GLY A 16 -3.13 -1.26 8.57
CA GLY A 16 -1.75 -0.81 8.66
C GLY A 16 -1.11 -0.59 7.28
N LEU A 17 -1.23 -1.56 6.37
CA LEU A 17 -0.73 -1.45 5.00
C LEU A 17 -1.34 -0.26 4.27
N ALA A 18 -2.66 -0.08 4.35
CA ALA A 18 -3.37 1.02 3.72
C ALA A 18 -2.86 2.38 4.22
N LEU A 19 -2.77 2.56 5.55
CA LEU A 19 -2.30 3.79 6.17
C LEU A 19 -0.83 4.08 5.85
N VAL A 20 0.04 3.07 5.90
CA VAL A 20 1.46 3.24 5.60
C VAL A 20 1.68 3.52 4.10
N SER A 21 0.89 2.92 3.20
CA SER A 21 0.93 3.24 1.77
C SER A 21 0.43 4.66 1.48
N ILE A 22 -0.62 5.14 2.17
CA ILE A 22 -1.04 6.55 2.09
C ILE A 22 0.09 7.46 2.57
N LEU A 23 0.68 7.19 3.74
CA LEU A 23 1.80 7.96 4.27
C LEU A 23 2.99 7.98 3.30
N GLY A 24 3.36 6.82 2.74
CA GLY A 24 4.40 6.69 1.74
C GLY A 24 4.11 7.53 0.50
N SER A 25 2.88 7.51 -0.01
CA SER A 25 2.48 8.32 -1.15
C SER A 25 2.62 9.82 -0.89
N LEU A 26 2.22 10.29 0.30
CA LEU A 26 2.30 11.69 0.69
C LEU A 26 3.77 12.12 0.86
N ALA A 27 4.61 11.25 1.41
CA ALA A 27 6.05 11.49 1.51
C ALA A 27 6.68 11.63 0.12
N HIS A 28 6.34 10.76 -0.84
CA HIS A 28 6.82 10.85 -2.21
C HIS A 28 6.35 12.12 -2.93
N PHE A 29 5.09 12.54 -2.73
CA PHE A 29 4.64 13.82 -3.28
C PHE A 29 5.36 15.02 -2.67
N ALA A 30 5.54 15.05 -1.34
CA ALA A 30 6.21 16.13 -0.65
C ALA A 30 7.68 16.24 -1.08
N LEU A 31 8.42 15.13 -1.05
CA LEU A 31 9.82 15.09 -1.47
C LEU A 31 9.97 15.36 -2.96
N GLY A 32 9.08 14.78 -3.77
CA GLY A 32 9.02 15.02 -5.19
C GLY A 32 8.80 16.50 -5.51
N ALA A 33 8.00 17.23 -4.74
CA ALA A 33 7.78 18.67 -4.92
C ALA A 33 8.98 19.51 -4.44
N LEU A 34 9.60 19.14 -3.32
CA LEU A 34 10.70 19.90 -2.71
C LEU A 34 12.04 19.75 -3.45
N ASP A 35 12.27 18.58 -4.03
CA ASP A 35 13.57 18.20 -4.59
C ASP A 35 13.48 17.92 -6.12
N TYR A 36 12.34 18.25 -6.75
CA TYR A 36 12.09 18.13 -8.20
C TYR A 36 13.18 18.78 -9.05
N GLY A 37 13.58 20.01 -8.68
CA GLY A 37 14.47 20.85 -9.47
C GLY A 37 15.92 20.37 -9.51
N ASN A 38 16.30 19.49 -8.58
CA ASN A 38 17.67 19.03 -8.42
C ASN A 38 17.92 17.66 -9.08
N VAL A 39 16.87 16.98 -9.52
CA VAL A 39 16.92 15.60 -10.00
C VAL A 39 16.43 15.52 -11.45
N SER A 40 16.72 14.42 -12.14
CA SER A 40 16.19 14.14 -13.48
C SER A 40 14.67 14.27 -13.55
N ARG A 41 14.18 15.11 -14.47
CA ARG A 41 12.74 15.32 -14.75
C ARG A 41 11.98 14.00 -14.92
N TYR A 42 12.57 13.03 -15.61
CA TYR A 42 11.91 11.73 -15.86
C TYR A 42 11.81 10.91 -14.58
N LEU A 43 12.83 10.93 -13.73
CA LEU A 43 12.81 10.23 -12.45
C LEU A 43 11.76 10.82 -11.51
N GLY A 44 11.59 12.15 -11.52
CA GLY A 44 10.53 12.82 -10.76
C GLY A 44 9.12 12.56 -11.27
N LEU A 45 8.91 12.57 -12.58
CA LEU A 45 7.61 12.20 -13.17
C LEU A 45 7.23 10.75 -12.81
N TRP A 46 8.19 9.82 -12.91
CA TRP A 46 7.97 8.43 -12.49
C TRP A 46 7.66 8.30 -11.01
N GLY A 47 8.38 9.01 -10.15
CA GLY A 47 8.12 9.02 -8.71
C GLY A 47 6.72 9.55 -8.37
N MET A 48 6.29 10.64 -9.01
CA MET A 48 4.95 11.20 -8.83
C MET A 48 3.84 10.25 -9.32
N LEU A 49 4.04 9.57 -10.45
CA LEU A 49 3.09 8.57 -10.95
C LEU A 49 2.97 7.40 -9.96
N LEU A 50 4.10 6.86 -9.49
CA LEU A 50 4.10 5.78 -8.50
C LEU A 50 3.44 6.21 -7.18
N ALA A 51 3.67 7.44 -6.73
CA ALA A 51 3.01 8.00 -5.56
C ALA A 51 1.48 8.07 -5.74
N ALA A 52 0.99 8.51 -6.91
CA ALA A 52 -0.43 8.56 -7.21
C ALA A 52 -1.07 7.16 -7.20
N LEU A 53 -0.42 6.17 -7.82
CA LEU A 53 -0.89 4.79 -7.83
C LEU A 53 -0.88 4.19 -6.40
N LEU A 54 0.14 4.49 -5.61
CA LEU A 54 0.24 4.05 -4.21
C LEU A 54 -0.85 4.69 -3.34
N LEU A 55 -1.18 5.96 -3.57
CA LEU A 55 -2.27 6.65 -2.89
C LEU A 55 -3.62 6.00 -3.22
N VAL A 56 -3.90 5.75 -4.50
CA VAL A 56 -5.14 5.07 -4.94
C VAL A 56 -5.22 3.68 -4.31
N PHE A 57 -4.13 2.91 -4.32
CA PHE A 57 -4.07 1.61 -3.67
C PHE A 57 -4.38 1.70 -2.17
N GLY A 58 -3.76 2.65 -1.46
CA GLY A 58 -3.98 2.85 -0.03
C GLY A 58 -5.43 3.24 0.31
N ILE A 59 -6.01 4.17 -0.45
CA ILE A 59 -7.41 4.59 -0.27
C ILE A 59 -8.38 3.44 -0.53
N LEU A 60 -8.23 2.72 -1.64
CA LEU A 60 -9.09 1.59 -1.96
C LEU A 60 -8.98 0.47 -0.92
N SER A 61 -7.77 0.20 -0.43
CA SER A 61 -7.55 -0.78 0.64
C SER A 61 -8.21 -0.36 1.96
N LEU A 62 -8.16 0.94 2.30
CA LEU A 62 -8.82 1.49 3.48
C LEU A 62 -10.34 1.38 3.39
N ILE A 63 -10.92 1.73 2.23
CA ILE A 63 -12.36 1.58 1.98
C ILE A 63 -12.77 0.12 2.12
N ARG A 64 -12.03 -0.81 1.50
CA ARG A 64 -12.30 -2.25 1.60
C ARG A 64 -12.21 -2.76 3.04
N TYR A 65 -11.25 -2.28 3.83
CA TYR A 65 -11.16 -2.60 5.25
C TYR A 65 -12.40 -2.10 6.01
N ALA A 66 -12.82 -0.85 5.79
CA ALA A 66 -13.98 -0.27 6.45
C ALA A 66 -15.27 -1.02 6.12
N GLU A 67 -15.50 -1.34 4.84
CA GLU A 67 -16.65 -2.15 4.41
C GLU A 67 -16.66 -3.54 5.04
N ALA A 68 -15.49 -4.19 5.11
CA ALA A 68 -15.36 -5.52 5.72
C ALA A 68 -15.62 -5.48 7.23
N HIS A 69 -15.10 -4.47 7.91
CA HIS A 69 -15.31 -4.28 9.34
C HIS A 69 -16.78 -4.05 9.66
N ASP A 70 -17.45 -3.16 8.92
CA ASP A 70 -18.86 -2.85 9.09
C ASP A 70 -19.72 -4.11 8.93
N ALA A 71 -19.49 -4.88 7.86
CA ALA A 71 -20.23 -6.12 7.61
C ALA A 71 -19.95 -7.24 8.62
N MET A 72 -18.75 -7.29 9.21
CA MET A 72 -18.43 -8.22 10.30
C MET A 72 -19.14 -7.84 11.61
N THR A 73 -19.46 -6.57 11.80
CA THR A 73 -20.18 -6.07 12.98
C THR A 73 -21.70 -5.99 12.77
N ASP A 74 -22.20 -6.32 11.58
CA ASP A 74 -23.63 -6.32 11.28
C ASP A 74 -24.34 -7.43 12.08
N PRO A 75 -25.31 -7.09 12.97
CA PRO A 75 -26.08 -8.08 13.71
C PRO A 75 -27.00 -8.93 12.82
N HIS A 76 -27.23 -8.53 11.55
CA HIS A 76 -28.09 -9.24 10.60
C HIS A 76 -27.42 -9.39 9.22
N PRO A 77 -26.36 -10.21 9.10
CA PRO A 77 -25.58 -10.32 7.87
C PRO A 77 -26.44 -10.78 6.70
N ARG A 78 -26.59 -9.92 5.69
CA ARG A 78 -27.45 -10.16 4.52
C ARG A 78 -26.77 -10.92 3.38
N THR A 79 -25.43 -10.96 3.38
CA THR A 79 -24.63 -11.56 2.30
C THR A 79 -23.35 -12.16 2.87
N PRO A 80 -22.95 -13.38 2.44
CA PRO A 80 -21.62 -13.88 2.76
C PRO A 80 -20.57 -13.04 2.03
N MET A 81 -19.75 -12.30 2.78
CA MET A 81 -18.59 -11.56 2.23
C MET A 81 -17.36 -12.45 1.94
N TYR A 82 -17.44 -13.74 2.29
CA TYR A 82 -16.27 -14.58 2.51
C TYR A 82 -16.02 -15.46 1.29
N GLY A 83 -15.41 -14.86 0.26
CA GLY A 83 -15.07 -15.53 -1.00
C GLY A 83 -14.70 -14.56 -2.12
N THR A 84 -13.81 -13.61 -1.87
CA THR A 84 -13.38 -12.65 -2.92
C THR A 84 -12.20 -13.21 -3.72
N PRO A 85 -12.31 -13.38 -5.05
CA PRO A 85 -11.27 -13.95 -5.91
C PRO A 85 -10.06 -13.02 -6.17
N HIS A 86 -9.93 -11.91 -5.45
CA HIS A 86 -8.94 -10.87 -5.75
C HIS A 86 -7.87 -10.66 -4.65
N GLN A 87 -7.84 -11.51 -3.62
CA GLN A 87 -6.90 -11.36 -2.49
C GLN A 87 -5.43 -11.43 -2.95
N SER A 88 -5.13 -12.38 -3.83
CA SER A 88 -3.79 -12.56 -4.42
C SER A 88 -3.37 -11.34 -5.24
N LEU A 89 -4.30 -10.71 -5.98
CA LEU A 89 -4.01 -9.52 -6.76
C LEU A 89 -3.73 -8.31 -5.87
N THR A 90 -4.53 -8.08 -4.82
CA THR A 90 -4.29 -7.00 -3.85
C THR A 90 -2.93 -7.15 -3.18
N PHE A 91 -2.55 -8.38 -2.82
CA PHE A 91 -1.24 -8.70 -2.27
C PHE A 91 -0.11 -8.35 -3.25
N VAL A 92 -0.19 -8.85 -4.50
CA VAL A 92 0.85 -8.62 -5.51
C VAL A 92 0.99 -7.12 -5.83
N ILE A 93 -0.12 -6.40 -5.99
CA ILE A 93 -0.11 -4.96 -6.26
C ILE A 93 0.50 -4.19 -5.09
N GLY A 94 0.04 -4.46 -3.87
CA GLY A 94 0.56 -3.79 -2.67
C GLY A 94 2.04 -4.02 -2.45
N LEU A 95 2.50 -5.26 -2.61
CA LEU A 95 3.92 -5.61 -2.53
C LEU A 95 4.73 -4.89 -3.62
N SER A 96 4.28 -4.94 -4.86
CA SER A 96 5.00 -4.39 -6.02
C SER A 96 5.08 -2.87 -5.96
N LEU A 97 3.98 -2.18 -5.66
CA LEU A 97 3.96 -0.72 -5.57
C LEU A 97 4.87 -0.20 -4.47
N ASN A 98 4.79 -0.76 -3.26
CA ASN A 98 5.65 -0.32 -2.15
C ASN A 98 7.13 -0.66 -2.43
N ALA A 99 7.43 -1.81 -3.05
CA ALA A 99 8.80 -2.15 -3.43
C ALA A 99 9.36 -1.17 -4.47
N LEU A 100 8.60 -0.85 -5.51
CA LEU A 100 9.00 0.12 -6.53
C LEU A 100 9.21 1.52 -5.92
N CYS A 101 8.29 1.98 -5.07
CA CYS A 101 8.43 3.25 -4.35
C CYS A 101 9.67 3.27 -3.44
N ALA A 102 10.00 2.17 -2.75
CA ALA A 102 11.23 2.06 -1.98
C ALA A 102 12.48 2.19 -2.87
N LEU A 103 12.51 1.49 -4.02
CA LEU A 103 13.60 1.59 -4.98
C LEU A 103 13.74 3.00 -5.55
N THR A 104 12.64 3.68 -5.86
CA THR A 104 12.65 5.08 -6.30
C THR A 104 13.22 5.99 -5.23
N ALA A 105 12.82 5.83 -3.96
CA ALA A 105 13.37 6.59 -2.85
C ALA A 105 14.88 6.36 -2.67
N LEU A 106 15.34 5.12 -2.79
CA LEU A 106 16.78 4.81 -2.74
C LEU A 106 17.54 5.44 -3.91
N ALA A 107 16.99 5.39 -5.14
CA ALA A 107 17.59 6.06 -6.29
C ALA A 107 17.70 7.57 -6.06
N TRP A 108 16.65 8.19 -5.53
CA TRP A 108 16.66 9.61 -5.16
C TRP A 108 17.64 9.93 -4.02
N ALA A 109 17.81 9.05 -3.04
CA ALA A 109 18.81 9.24 -1.99
C ALA A 109 20.26 9.32 -2.55
N THR A 110 20.52 8.73 -3.72
CA THR A 110 21.84 8.81 -4.39
C THR A 110 22.01 10.02 -5.29
N ALA A 111 20.91 10.67 -5.72
CA ALA A 111 20.92 11.73 -6.73
C ALA A 111 20.42 13.09 -6.23
N GLY A 112 19.60 13.11 -5.17
CA GLY A 112 18.95 14.29 -4.61
C GLY A 112 19.71 14.87 -3.43
N GLN A 113 19.26 16.04 -2.96
CA GLN A 113 19.90 16.76 -1.85
C GLN A 113 19.31 16.41 -0.49
N LEU A 114 18.07 15.92 -0.46
CA LEU A 114 17.34 15.57 0.77
C LEU A 114 17.56 14.11 1.17
N VAL A 115 18.81 13.65 1.17
CA VAL A 115 19.20 12.23 1.37
C VAL A 115 18.53 11.57 2.59
N PRO A 116 18.56 12.16 3.81
CA PRO A 116 17.95 11.51 4.98
C PRO A 116 16.45 11.30 4.82
N TRP A 117 15.77 12.21 4.12
CA TRP A 117 14.33 12.16 3.92
C TRP A 117 13.95 11.11 2.87
N HIS A 118 14.74 10.96 1.81
CA HIS A 118 14.58 9.87 0.85
C HIS A 118 14.83 8.50 1.49
N LEU A 119 15.82 8.39 2.38
CA LEU A 119 16.03 7.15 3.16
C LEU A 119 14.86 6.85 4.10
N ALA A 120 14.28 7.88 4.75
CA ALA A 120 13.09 7.71 5.57
C ALA A 120 11.87 7.26 4.74
N ALA A 121 11.67 7.83 3.56
CA ALA A 121 10.63 7.40 2.62
C ALA A 121 10.84 5.96 2.15
N ALA A 122 12.09 5.56 1.89
CA ALA A 122 12.42 4.18 1.57
C ALA A 122 12.07 3.24 2.73
N ALA A 123 12.42 3.61 3.96
CA ALA A 123 12.10 2.82 5.16
C ALA A 123 10.59 2.63 5.38
N ILE A 124 9.78 3.68 5.17
CA ILE A 124 8.31 3.61 5.21
C ILE A 124 7.78 2.60 4.20
N ASN A 125 8.26 2.66 2.96
CA ASN A 125 7.83 1.74 1.91
C ASN A 125 8.30 0.29 2.15
N LEU A 126 9.52 0.09 2.68
CA LEU A 126 10.00 -1.24 3.09
C LEU A 126 9.17 -1.82 4.24
N TRP A 127 8.72 -0.98 5.17
CA TRP A 127 7.80 -1.42 6.22
C TRP A 127 6.45 -1.85 5.64
N ALA A 128 5.91 -1.12 4.66
CA ALA A 128 4.72 -1.54 3.94
C ALA A 128 4.91 -2.86 3.17
N VAL A 129 6.07 -3.06 2.52
CA VAL A 129 6.44 -4.35 1.89
C VAL A 129 6.39 -5.49 2.93
N TRP A 130 6.97 -5.27 4.11
CA TRP A 130 6.93 -6.26 5.19
C TRP A 130 5.50 -6.53 5.68
N LEU A 131 4.66 -5.51 5.83
CA LEU A 131 3.24 -5.65 6.19
C LEU A 131 2.48 -6.46 5.14
N ALA A 132 2.68 -6.14 3.85
CA ALA A 132 2.07 -6.88 2.74
C ALA A 132 2.52 -8.35 2.75
N TRP A 133 3.82 -8.61 2.88
CA TRP A 133 4.37 -9.97 2.97
C TRP A 133 3.77 -10.79 4.11
N ARG A 134 3.58 -10.18 5.28
CA ARG A 134 2.97 -10.81 6.45
C ARG A 134 1.46 -11.04 6.31
N GLY A 135 0.82 -10.37 5.35
CA GLY A 135 -0.60 -10.51 5.00
C GLY A 135 -0.85 -11.37 3.76
N LYS A 136 0.13 -12.19 3.34
CA LYS A 136 0.01 -13.07 2.17
C LYS A 136 -1.21 -14.03 2.31
N PRO A 137 -2.01 -14.22 1.24
CA PRO A 137 -3.10 -15.21 1.20
C PRO A 137 -2.63 -16.65 1.43
N GLY A 138 -3.54 -17.51 1.91
CA GLY A 138 -3.28 -18.93 2.06
C GLY A 138 -3.05 -19.63 0.72
N ARG A 139 -2.31 -20.74 0.70
CA ARG A 139 -2.14 -21.55 -0.54
C ARG A 139 -3.49 -22.20 -0.89
N GLY A 140 -4.02 -21.92 -2.10
CA GLY A 140 -5.23 -22.56 -2.63
C GLY A 140 -6.44 -21.64 -2.85
N GLU A 141 -6.29 -20.32 -2.64
CA GLU A 141 -7.33 -19.31 -2.87
C GLU A 141 -7.08 -18.56 -4.20
N ASP A 142 -7.16 -19.27 -5.32
CA ASP A 142 -7.15 -18.72 -6.70
C ASP A 142 -8.57 -18.76 -7.31
#